data_AF-A0A7V0XGN1-F1
#
_entry.id   AF-A0A7V0XGN1-F1
#
_cell.length_a   1.000
_cell.length_b   1.000
_cell.length_c   1.000
_cell.angle_alpha   90.00
_cell.angle_beta   90.00
_cell.angle_gamma   90.00
#
_symmetry.space_group_name_H-M   'P 1'
#
loop_
_entity.id
_entity.type
_entity.pdbx_description
1 polymer ?
#
loop_
_entity_poly.entity_id
_entity_poly.type
_entity_poly.pdbx_seq_one_letter_code
_entity_poly.pdbx_strand_id
1 'polypeptide(L)' 'MNNPTNLLTSKNASMLLIGDDDWNALNETLYLLNICCMRESIIEGIEAELKKETKKLNW' A
#
# COMPACT_ATOMS: atom_id res chain seq x y z
N MET A 1 -21.30 11.02 -11.17
CA MET A 1 -20.10 11.73 -10.65
C MET A 1 -20.12 11.55 -9.15
N ASN A 2 -19.35 10.58 -8.65
CA ASN A 2 -19.24 10.34 -7.22
C ASN A 2 -18.32 11.42 -6.66
N ASN A 3 -18.88 12.49 -6.10
CA ASN A 3 -18.10 13.43 -5.33
C ASN A 3 -17.65 12.68 -4.07
N PRO A 4 -16.35 12.52 -3.80
CA PRO A 4 -15.95 11.83 -2.59
C PRO A 4 -16.27 12.74 -1.41
N THR A 5 -17.07 12.26 -0.49
CA THR A 5 -17.48 12.90 0.78
C THR A 5 -16.31 13.24 1.73
N ASN A 6 -15.08 13.16 1.24
CA ASN A 6 -13.85 13.23 2.02
C ASN A 6 -13.02 14.49 1.68
N LEU A 7 -13.42 15.30 0.69
CA LEU A 7 -12.70 16.52 0.32
C LEU A 7 -13.39 17.74 0.94
N LEU A 8 -12.67 18.42 1.83
CA LEU A 8 -13.08 19.71 2.40
C LEU A 8 -12.30 20.81 1.70
N THR A 9 -13.01 21.74 1.06
CA THR A 9 -12.40 22.85 0.33
C THR A 9 -12.75 24.18 1.01
N SER A 10 -11.75 25.05 1.13
CA SER A 10 -11.88 26.44 1.55
C SER A 10 -11.33 27.35 0.44
N LYS A 11 -11.51 28.67 0.58
CA LYS A 11 -11.07 29.64 -0.42
C LYS A 11 -9.59 29.52 -0.83
N ASN A 12 -8.72 29.10 0.10
CA ASN A 12 -7.27 29.07 -0.10
C ASN A 12 -6.62 27.70 0.24
N ALA A 13 -7.40 26.70 0.65
CA ALA A 13 -6.86 25.42 1.08
C ALA A 13 -7.87 24.29 0.87
N SER A 14 -7.37 23.11 0.55
CA SER A 14 -8.16 21.89 0.43
C SER A 14 -7.56 20.82 1.33
N MET A 15 -8.40 20.10 2.05
CA MET A 15 -8.03 18.99 2.91
C MET A 15 -8.76 17.74 2.47
N LEU A 16 -8.05 16.62 2.43
CA LEU A 16 -8.63 15.30 2.20
C LEU A 16 -8.63 14.54 3.52
N LEU A 17 -9.80 14.10 3.96
CA LEU A 17 -9.96 13.23 5.12
C LEU A 17 -9.71 11.77 4.69
N ILE A 18 -8.72 11.14 5.28
CA ILE A 18 -8.31 9.76 5.02
C ILE A 18 -8.23 9.04 6.37
N GLY A 19 -8.53 7.73 6.38
CA GLY A 19 -8.35 6.90 7.57
C GLY A 19 -6.88 6.68 7.89
N ASP A 20 -6.53 6.46 9.15
CA ASP A 20 -5.13 6.31 9.57
C ASP A 20 -4.44 5.11 8.87
N ASP A 21 -5.15 3.98 8.77
CA ASP A 21 -4.65 2.78 8.09
C ASP A 21 -4.36 3.04 6.59
N ASP A 22 -5.27 3.75 5.92
CA ASP A 22 -5.10 4.13 4.51
C ASP A 22 -3.92 5.10 4.33
N TRP A 23 -3.73 6.04 5.26
CA TRP A 23 -2.60 6.96 5.27
C TRP A 23 -1.26 6.21 5.46
N ASN A 24 -1.22 5.26 6.39
CA ASN A 24 -0.05 4.44 6.64
C ASN A 24 0.29 3.55 5.44
N ALA A 25 -0.70 2.89 4.84
CA ALA A 25 -0.52 2.05 3.64
C ALA A 25 -0.03 2.87 2.44
N LEU A 26 -0.54 4.09 2.26
CA LEU A 26 -0.07 5.01 1.22
C LEU A 26 1.40 5.38 1.43
N ASN A 27 1.77 5.77 2.66
CA ASN A 27 3.15 6.13 2.98
C ASN A 27 4.12 4.97 2.80
N GLU A 28 3.75 3.78 3.27
CA GLU A 28 4.55 2.57 3.06
C GLU A 28 4.72 2.27 1.57
N THR A 29 3.64 2.36 0.79
CA THR A 29 3.72 2.15 -0.66
C THR A 29 4.67 3.15 -1.31
N LEU A 30 4.52 4.46 -1.05
CA LEU A 30 5.42 5.47 -1.60
C LEU A 30 6.87 5.25 -1.17
N TYR A 31 7.09 4.81 0.06
CA TYR A 31 8.42 4.47 0.56
C TYR A 31 9.01 3.29 -0.21
N LEU A 32 8.28 2.19 -0.36
CA LEU A 32 8.73 1.01 -1.09
C LEU A 32 8.99 1.32 -2.57
N LEU A 33 8.17 2.15 -3.20
CA LEU A 33 8.36 2.57 -4.59
C LEU A 33 9.64 3.40 -4.81
N ASN A 34 10.15 4.06 -3.76
CA ASN A 34 11.42 4.80 -3.83
C ASN A 34 12.64 3.89 -3.67
N ILE A 35 12.47 2.62 -3.31
CA ILE A 35 13.55 1.63 -3.26
C ILE A 35 13.64 0.95 -4.62
N CYS A 36 14.83 0.98 -5.22
CA CYS A 36 15.08 0.36 -6.51
C CYS A 36 14.68 -1.14 -6.49
N CYS A 37 13.98 -1.59 -7.53
CA CYS A 37 13.52 -2.98 -7.72
C CYS A 37 12.55 -3.53 -6.66
N MET A 38 12.10 -2.72 -5.69
CA MET A 38 11.26 -3.21 -4.59
C MET A 38 9.84 -3.55 -5.04
N ARG A 39 9.29 -2.77 -5.99
CA ARG A 39 7.97 -3.05 -6.58
C ARG A 39 7.96 -4.43 -7.23
N GLU A 40 8.94 -4.71 -8.06
CA GLU A 40 9.10 -5.95 -8.81
C GLU A 40 9.27 -7.12 -7.85
N SER A 41 10.12 -6.98 -6.83
CA SER A 41 10.32 -8.00 -5.79
C SER A 41 9.04 -8.35 -5.03
N ILE A 42 8.17 -7.38 -4.76
CA ILE A 42 6.89 -7.60 -4.07
C ILE A 42 5.91 -8.32 -5.01
N ILE A 43 5.81 -7.91 -6.28
CA ILE A 43 4.94 -8.57 -7.26
C ILE A 43 5.37 -10.02 -7.46
N GLU A 44 6.68 -10.26 -7.64
CA GLU A 44 7.23 -11.62 -7.72
C GLU A 44 6.90 -12.45 -6.47
N GLY A 45 6.97 -11.85 -5.28
CA GLY A 45 6.60 -12.50 -4.01
C GLY A 45 5.11 -12.83 -3.89
N ILE A 46 4.22 -12.00 -4.45
CA ILE A 46 2.77 -12.25 -4.47
C ILE A 46 2.41 -13.32 -5.49
N GLU A 47 3.05 -13.31 -6.67
CA GLU A 47 2.83 -14.26 -7.75
C GLU A 47 3.51 -15.62 -7.49
N ALA A 48 4.51 -15.66 -6.62
CA ALA A 48 5.11 -16.89 -6.15
C ALA A 48 4.01 -17.74 -5.50
N GLU A 49 3.56 -18.79 -6.22
CA GLU A 49 2.68 -19.80 -5.65
C GLU A 49 3.29 -20.28 -4.33
N LEU A 50 2.47 -20.48 -3.29
CA LEU A 50 2.85 -21.14 -2.03
C LEU A 50 3.35 -22.60 -2.20
N LYS A 51 3.70 -23.01 -3.44
CA LYS A 51 4.06 -24.38 -3.83
C LYS A 51 5.42 -24.86 -3.33
N LYS A 52 6.17 -24.07 -2.57
CA LYS A 52 7.36 -24.56 -1.86
C LYS A 52 7.41 -23.89 -0.50
N GLU A 53 7.75 -24.68 0.51
CA GLU A 53 7.90 -24.27 1.92
C GLU A 53 6.68 -24.50 2.83
N THR A 54 5.97 -25.63 2.66
CA THR A 54 5.74 -26.46 3.86
C THR A 54 7.07 -27.15 4.21
N LYS A 55 8.06 -26.38 4.69
CA LYS A 55 9.09 -27.01 5.53
C LYS A 55 8.32 -27.51 6.74
N LYS A 56 8.07 -28.82 6.79
CA LYS A 56 7.62 -29.48 8.00
C LYS A 56 8.64 -29.10 9.07
N LEU A 57 8.23 -28.27 10.02
CA LEU A 57 9.07 -27.86 11.13
C LEU A 57 9.46 -29.16 11.85
N ASN A 58 10.75 -29.51 11.77
CA ASN A 58 11.31 -30.69 12.44
C ASN A 58 11.72 -30.31 13.87
N TRP A 59 10.79 -29.70 14.60
CA TRP A 59 10.90 -29.48 16.03
C TRP A 59 9.56 -29.81 16.67
#